data_AF-A0A353VVC7-F1
#
_entry.id   AF-A0A353VVC7-F1
#
_cell.length_a   1.000
_cell.length_b   1.000
_cell.length_c   1.000
_cell.angle_alpha   90.00
_cell.angle_beta   90.00
_cell.angle_gamma   90.00
#
_symmetry.space_group_name_H-M   'P 1'
#
loop_
_entity.id
_entity.type
_entity.pdbx_description
1 polymer ?
#
loop_
_entity_poly.entity_id
_entity_poly.type
_entity_poly.pdbx_seq_one_letter_code
_entity_poly.pdbx_strand_id
1 'polypeptide(L)'
;MMLIPGRSSKQGTSLNKGKLKEEYLEVTSTLEMNKDDMEKIGLVDGDKVRLSNEIGETIVSCIGKKPEDLSEGVLFIPYGPPSSQLMASDTAGSGMPLSKHMMVDVEKIKN
;
A
#
# COMPACT_ATOMS: atom_id res chain seq x y z
N MET A 1 -5.23 -10.24 1.68
CA MET A 1 -5.07 -9.72 0.29
C MET A 1 -3.59 -9.66 -0.07
N MET A 2 -3.23 -9.62 -1.36
CA MET A 2 -1.83 -9.58 -1.80
C MET A 2 -1.38 -8.14 -2.09
N LEU A 3 -0.43 -7.63 -1.32
CA LEU A 3 0.13 -6.30 -1.47
C LEU A 3 1.35 -6.31 -2.40
N ILE A 4 1.30 -5.44 -3.41
CA ILE A 4 2.38 -5.19 -4.36
C ILE A 4 2.89 -3.75 -4.16
N PRO A 5 3.95 -3.56 -3.36
CA PRO A 5 4.67 -2.30 -3.34
C PRO A 5 5.40 -2.06 -4.68
N GLY A 6 5.33 -0.83 -5.20
CA GLY A 6 5.90 -0.49 -6.50
C GLY A 6 6.32 0.97 -6.63
N ARG A 7 6.91 1.33 -7.77
CA ARG A 7 7.19 2.74 -8.09
C ARG A 7 6.01 3.29 -8.87
N SER A 8 5.75 4.59 -8.71
CA SER A 8 4.82 5.34 -9.54
C SER A 8 5.44 6.65 -9.97
N SER A 9 4.99 7.20 -11.10
CA SER A 9 5.50 8.49 -11.59
C SER A 9 5.28 9.62 -10.57
N LYS A 10 4.12 9.63 -9.90
CA LYS A 10 3.81 10.60 -8.83
C LYS A 10 4.76 10.47 -7.63
N GLN A 11 5.10 9.24 -7.25
CA GLN A 11 6.05 8.98 -6.17
C GLN A 11 7.46 9.48 -6.54
N GLY A 12 7.91 9.24 -7.78
CA GLY A 12 9.19 9.75 -8.27
C GLY A 12 9.24 11.28 -8.35
N THR A 13 8.21 11.93 -8.86
CA THR A 13 8.16 13.40 -8.96
C THR A 13 8.09 14.07 -7.58
N SER A 14 7.24 13.58 -6.68
CA SER A 14 7.12 14.13 -5.31
C SER A 14 8.38 13.89 -4.47
N LEU A 15 9.06 12.77 -4.69
CA LEU A 15 10.35 12.47 -4.05
C LEU A 15 11.39 13.57 -4.33
N ASN A 16 11.44 14.09 -5.56
CA ASN A 16 12.36 15.17 -5.95
C ASN A 16 12.06 16.50 -5.24
N LYS A 17 10.80 16.72 -4.83
CA LYS A 17 10.41 17.89 -4.03
C LYS A 17 10.79 17.72 -2.56
N GLY A 18 10.81 16.48 -2.07
CA GLY A 18 11.35 16.09 -0.77
C GLY A 18 10.47 15.08 -0.04
N LYS A 19 11.11 14.14 0.66
CA LYS A 19 10.44 13.02 1.37
C LYS A 19 9.54 13.44 2.53
N LEU A 20 9.76 14.64 3.08
CA LEU A 20 8.96 15.17 4.20
C LEU A 20 7.86 16.13 3.73
N LYS A 21 7.70 16.30 2.41
CA LYS A 21 6.64 17.13 1.84
C LYS A 21 5.35 16.33 1.77
N GLU A 22 4.25 17.02 2.00
CA GLU A 22 2.89 16.46 2.02
C GLU A 22 2.60 15.58 0.81
N GLU A 23 2.94 16.04 -0.40
CA GLU A 23 2.73 15.29 -1.64
C GLU A 23 3.41 13.91 -1.65
N TYR A 24 4.64 13.81 -1.13
CA TYR A 24 5.32 12.51 -1.06
C TYR A 24 4.69 11.62 0.02
N LEU A 25 4.34 12.20 1.17
CA LEU A 25 3.70 11.48 2.26
C LEU A 25 2.33 10.94 1.86
N GLU A 26 1.52 11.75 1.18
CA GLU A 26 0.20 11.39 0.67
C GLU A 26 0.31 10.24 -0.35
N VAL A 27 1.19 10.39 -1.35
CA VAL A 27 1.37 9.38 -2.40
C VAL A 27 1.86 8.05 -1.82
N THR A 28 2.79 8.07 -0.88
CA THR A 28 3.36 6.85 -0.29
C THR A 28 2.53 6.26 0.86
N SER A 29 1.47 6.95 1.29
CA SER A 29 0.53 6.51 2.33
C SER A 29 -0.88 6.30 1.81
N THR A 30 -1.04 6.14 0.48
CA THR A 30 -2.32 5.87 -0.17
C THR A 30 -2.26 4.52 -0.89
N LEU A 31 -3.09 3.59 -0.41
CA LEU A 31 -3.32 2.27 -0.95
C LEU A 31 -4.31 2.33 -2.10
N GLU A 32 -3.95 1.73 -3.22
CA GLU A 32 -4.86 1.51 -4.34
C GLU A 32 -5.47 0.12 -4.20
N MET A 33 -6.81 0.05 -4.27
CA MET A 33 -7.59 -1.18 -4.13
C MET A 33 -8.56 -1.32 -5.30
N ASN A 34 -8.90 -2.55 -5.68
CA ASN A 34 -10.01 -2.79 -6.59
C ASN A 34 -11.33 -2.29 -5.95
N LYS A 35 -12.16 -1.59 -6.73
CA LYS A 35 -13.44 -1.02 -6.24
C LYS A 35 -14.43 -2.08 -5.76
N ASP A 36 -14.50 -3.23 -6.40
CA ASP A 36 -15.41 -4.32 -6.03
C ASP A 36 -14.97 -4.93 -4.69
N ASP A 37 -13.67 -5.02 -4.43
CA ASP A 37 -13.17 -5.43 -3.12
C ASP A 37 -13.49 -4.41 -2.04
N MET A 38 -13.30 -3.11 -2.32
CA MET A 38 -13.68 -2.05 -1.38
C MET A 38 -15.17 -2.12 -1.03
N GLU A 39 -16.04 -2.35 -2.00
CA GLU A 39 -17.48 -2.50 -1.78
C GLU A 39 -17.79 -3.70 -0.87
N LYS A 40 -17.18 -4.87 -1.13
CA LYS A 40 -17.35 -6.08 -0.31
C LYS A 40 -17.00 -5.88 1.16
N ILE A 41 -16.00 -5.04 1.45
CA ILE A 41 -15.55 -4.76 2.83
C ILE A 41 -16.01 -3.39 3.37
N GLY A 42 -16.92 -2.71 2.66
CA GLY A 42 -17.54 -1.47 3.13
C GLY A 42 -16.59 -0.27 3.23
N LEU A 43 -15.64 -0.17 2.31
CA LEU A 43 -14.70 0.95 2.18
C LEU A 43 -15.14 1.94 1.10
N VAL A 44 -14.81 3.20 1.31
CA VAL A 44 -14.92 4.29 0.32
C VAL A 44 -13.59 5.02 0.19
N ASP A 45 -13.44 5.79 -0.89
CA ASP A 45 -12.24 6.60 -1.11
C ASP A 45 -11.96 7.53 0.07
N GLY A 46 -10.71 7.53 0.55
CA GLY A 46 -10.26 8.33 1.68
C GLY A 46 -10.39 7.66 3.05
N ASP A 47 -11.09 6.52 3.16
CA ASP A 47 -11.11 5.73 4.39
C ASP A 47 -9.68 5.35 4.82
N LYS A 48 -9.48 5.24 6.13
CA LYS A 48 -8.23 4.73 6.71
C LYS A 48 -8.35 3.24 6.98
N VAL A 49 -7.33 2.51 6.55
CA VAL A 49 -7.21 1.07 6.77
C VAL A 49 -5.91 0.75 7.48
N ARG A 50 -5.95 -0.23 8.38
CA ARG A 50 -4.77 -0.91 8.88
C ARG A 50 -4.41 -2.03 7.91
N LEU A 51 -3.17 -2.03 7.48
CA LEU A 51 -2.54 -3.16 6.82
C LEU A 51 -1.64 -3.86 7.83
N SER A 52 -1.75 -5.17 7.95
CA SER A 52 -0.92 -5.96 8.86
C SER A 52 -0.49 -7.28 8.24
N ASN A 53 0.68 -7.75 8.64
CA ASN A 53 1.18 -9.09 8.37
C ASN A 53 2.03 -9.59 9.56
N GLU A 54 2.73 -10.72 9.41
CA GLU A 54 3.60 -11.31 10.42
C GLU A 54 4.80 -10.43 10.82
N ILE A 55 5.12 -9.41 10.01
CA ILE A 55 6.26 -8.52 10.23
C ILE A 55 5.86 -7.27 11.01
N GLY A 56 4.71 -6.68 10.67
CA GLY A 56 4.28 -5.44 11.30
C GLY A 56 2.94 -4.94 10.78
N GLU A 57 2.65 -3.68 11.10
CA GLU A 57 1.43 -3.01 10.66
C GLU A 57 1.69 -1.56 10.24
N THR A 58 0.78 -1.03 9.42
CA THR A 58 0.78 0.38 9.05
C THR A 58 -0.64 0.87 8.77
N ILE A 59 -0.84 2.18 8.91
CA ILE A 59 -2.13 2.82 8.64
C ILE A 59 -1.99 3.70 7.40
N VAL A 60 -2.85 3.48 6.42
CA VAL A 60 -2.85 4.19 5.14
C VAL A 60 -4.27 4.60 4.76
N SER A 61 -4.42 5.60 3.90
CA SER A 61 -5.69 5.86 3.21
C SER A 61 -5.88 4.90 2.05
N CYS A 62 -7.11 4.60 1.65
CA CYS A 62 -7.39 3.81 0.46
C CYS A 62 -8.11 4.63 -0.64
N ILE A 63 -7.85 4.28 -1.90
CA ILE A 63 -8.58 4.76 -3.07
C ILE A 63 -8.95 3.60 -4.00
N GLY A 64 -10.11 3.68 -4.62
CA GLY A 64 -10.64 2.68 -5.52
C GLY A 64 -10.14 2.84 -6.95
N LYS A 65 -9.69 1.73 -7.53
CA LYS A 65 -9.37 1.55 -8.95
C LYS A 65 -10.42 0.69 -9.61
N LYS A 66 -10.62 0.93 -10.91
CA LYS A 66 -11.58 0.13 -11.67
C LYS A 66 -11.05 -1.31 -11.80
N PRO A 67 -11.94 -2.31 -11.95
CA PRO A 67 -11.51 -3.70 -12.10
C PRO A 67 -10.57 -3.98 -13.27
N GLU A 68 -10.66 -3.19 -14.35
CA GLU A 68 -9.73 -3.29 -15.48
C GLU A 68 -8.31 -2.76 -15.17
N ASP A 69 -8.16 -1.90 -14.16
CA ASP A 69 -6.89 -1.27 -13.79
C ASP A 69 -6.16 -2.04 -12.67
N LEU A 70 -6.91 -2.73 -11.81
CA LEU A 70 -6.37 -3.48 -10.68
C LEU A 70 -7.26 -4.69 -10.36
N SER A 71 -6.70 -5.90 -10.46
CA SER A 71 -7.43 -7.15 -10.18
C SER A 71 -7.90 -7.26 -8.73
N GLU A 72 -9.03 -7.93 -8.53
CA GLU A 72 -9.51 -8.30 -7.20
C GLU A 72 -8.47 -9.11 -6.41
N GLY A 73 -8.41 -8.91 -5.09
CA GLY A 73 -7.46 -9.50 -4.17
C GLY A 73 -6.06 -8.90 -4.21
N VAL A 74 -5.77 -8.02 -5.18
CA VAL A 74 -4.48 -7.35 -5.35
C VAL A 74 -4.55 -5.90 -4.90
N LEU A 75 -3.57 -5.51 -4.10
CA LEU A 75 -3.39 -4.15 -3.60
C LEU A 75 -2.11 -3.56 -4.16
N PHE A 76 -2.11 -2.26 -4.43
CA PHE A 76 -0.91 -1.54 -4.83
C PHE A 76 -0.63 -0.37 -3.91
N ILE A 77 0.63 -0.18 -3.53
CA ILE A 77 1.06 1.02 -2.81
C ILE A 77 2.41 1.50 -3.36
N PRO A 78 2.60 2.80 -3.61
CA PRO A 78 3.92 3.32 -3.93
C PRO A 78 4.90 3.07 -2.78
N TYR A 79 6.14 2.69 -3.11
CA TYR A 79 7.19 2.46 -2.11
C TYR A 79 7.41 3.70 -1.25
N GLY A 80 7.39 3.48 0.07
CA GLY A 80 7.68 4.47 1.09
C GLY A 80 7.59 3.87 2.50
N PRO A 81 7.71 4.70 3.55
CA PRO A 81 7.76 4.23 4.93
C PRO A 81 6.63 3.23 5.30
N PRO A 82 5.35 3.43 4.91
CA PRO A 82 4.29 2.47 5.21
C PRO A 82 4.56 1.07 4.64
N SER A 83 4.89 0.98 3.35
CA SER A 83 5.20 -0.31 2.72
C SER A 83 6.41 -1.01 3.35
N SER A 84 7.41 -0.24 3.83
CA SER A 84 8.61 -0.80 4.44
C SER A 84 8.36 -1.40 5.83
N GLN A 85 7.33 -0.97 6.55
CA GLN A 85 6.95 -1.57 7.85
C GLN A 85 6.46 -3.02 7.72
N LEU A 86 6.05 -3.42 6.51
CA LEU A 86 5.52 -4.75 6.21
C LEU A 86 6.56 -5.68 5.56
N MET A 87 7.76 -5.17 5.27
CA MET A 87 8.80 -5.90 4.54
C MET A 87 9.61 -6.80 5.48
N ALA A 88 9.67 -8.09 5.17
CA ALA A 88 10.50 -9.03 5.90
C ALA A 88 11.99 -8.71 5.77
N SER A 89 12.77 -9.03 6.80
CA SER A 89 14.23 -8.86 6.78
C SER A 89 14.96 -9.97 6.02
N ASP A 90 14.29 -11.10 5.75
CA ASP A 90 14.86 -12.18 4.96
C ASP A 90 15.10 -11.73 3.51
N THR A 91 16.26 -12.12 2.99
CA THR A 91 16.72 -11.79 1.64
C THR A 91 16.79 -12.99 0.71
N ALA A 92 16.47 -14.19 1.21
CA ALA A 92 16.63 -15.47 0.50
C ALA A 92 18.05 -15.65 -0.10
N GLY A 93 19.08 -15.11 0.59
CA GLY A 93 20.47 -15.17 0.14
C GLY A 93 20.83 -14.25 -1.04
N SER A 94 19.91 -13.40 -1.49
CA SER A 94 20.15 -12.46 -2.61
C SER A 94 20.73 -11.11 -2.19
N GLY A 95 20.67 -10.78 -0.89
CA GLY A 95 20.97 -9.45 -0.36
C GLY A 95 19.83 -8.43 -0.54
N MET A 96 18.74 -8.80 -1.23
CA MET A 96 17.55 -7.96 -1.38
C MET A 96 16.39 -8.50 -0.53
N PRO A 97 15.77 -7.68 0.33
CA PRO A 97 14.61 -8.11 1.13
C PRO A 97 13.42 -8.55 0.28
N LEU A 98 12.67 -9.53 0.77
CA LEU A 98 11.37 -9.93 0.23
C LEU A 98 10.38 -8.77 0.39
N SER A 99 10.18 -8.04 -0.70
CA SER A 99 9.53 -6.70 -0.70
C SER A 99 8.30 -6.59 -1.59
N LYS A 100 7.83 -7.71 -2.14
CA LYS A 100 6.70 -7.83 -3.07
C LYS A 100 5.89 -9.07 -2.76
N HIS A 101 4.64 -9.10 -3.23
CA HIS A 101 3.72 -10.21 -3.02
C HIS A 101 3.54 -10.51 -1.53
N MET A 102 3.43 -9.46 -0.72
CA MET A 102 3.27 -9.60 0.73
C MET A 102 1.80 -9.88 1.02
N MET A 103 1.51 -10.94 1.77
CA MET A 103 0.14 -11.20 2.21
C MET A 103 -0.16 -10.31 3.40
N VAL A 104 -1.26 -9.56 3.31
CA VAL A 104 -1.68 -8.62 4.35
C VAL A 104 -3.16 -8.77 4.67
N ASP A 105 -3.51 -8.57 5.92
CA ASP A 105 -4.89 -8.32 6.34
C ASP A 105 -5.21 -6.84 6.16
N VAL A 106 -6.48 -6.55 5.85
CA VAL A 106 -6.98 -5.19 5.62
C VAL A 106 -8.17 -4.95 6.55
N GLU A 107 -8.01 -4.01 7.48
CA GLU A 107 -9.05 -3.67 8.45
C GLU A 107 -9.40 -2.20 8.36
N LYS A 108 -10.69 -1.88 8.23
CA LYS A 108 -11.17 -0.50 8.33
C LYS A 108 -10.95 0.04 9.74
N ILE A 109 -10.33 1.20 9.84
CA ILE A 109 -10.21 1.91 11.12
C ILE A 109 -11.47 2.73 11.34
N LYS A 110 -12.17 2.46 12.43
CA LYS A 110 -13.28 3.31 12.88
C LYS A 110 -12.68 4.53 13.58
N ASN A 111 -13.03 5.71 13.08
CA ASN A 111 -12.76 6.97 13.79
C ASN A 111 -13.56 7.01 15.10
#